data_AF-A0A838EHF2-F1
#
_entry.id   AF-A0A838EHF2-F1
#
_cell.length_a   1.000
_cell.length_b   1.000
_cell.length_c   1.000
_cell.angle_alpha   90.00
_cell.angle_beta   90.00
_cell.angle_gamma   90.00
#
_symmetry.space_group_name_H-M   'P 1'
#
loop_
_entity.id
_entity.type
_entity.pdbx_description
1 polymer ?
#
loop_
_entity_poly.entity_id
_entity_poly.type
_entity_poly.pdbx_seq_one_letter_code
_entity_poly.pdbx_strand_id
1 'polypeptide(L)'
;MGTSLIHLSRYTNIIEMMRMAFTDTQPFWDPLLHLWNQKSQGNANHQPEHTAPTPSLKVRQELKKPAVQGDTGQHPMSDMITVVRQLENDVAAYVCHNELRERVRNFVLDAFLRLAGRNDVEGIIINSHSNGTVVALDILRDLPPFAARKVRGLITAGSPLRKYTNFFTWGEQMSTIPRIEQWVNFLDLKDPVADPLAPDSSWKRNTPTTGHMTGLYKTLDPVTGKIDDMFIDDREVDNLKNSCAGGLQAHNYWDNKTQFVQPVSTILKELVSTPAVSQH
;
A
#
# COMPACT_ATOMS: atom_id res chain seq x y z
N MET A 1 -12.59 21.60 32.61
CA MET A 1 -13.42 21.20 31.45
C MET A 1 -12.87 21.80 30.16
N GLY A 2 -11.66 21.39 29.71
CA GLY A 2 -10.99 22.05 28.57
C GLY A 2 -10.19 21.12 27.64
N THR A 3 -10.13 19.81 27.91
CA THR A 3 -9.31 18.86 27.16
C THR A 3 -10.08 18.04 26.12
N SER A 4 -11.43 18.05 26.16
CA SER A 4 -12.27 17.26 25.24
C SER A 4 -12.54 17.97 23.90
N LEU A 5 -12.57 19.30 23.87
CA LEU A 5 -12.87 20.08 22.65
C LEU A 5 -11.69 20.19 21.68
N ILE A 6 -10.45 20.06 22.15
CA ILE A 6 -9.23 20.12 21.30
C ILE A 6 -9.04 18.83 20.51
N HIS A 7 -9.49 17.68 21.03
CA HIS A 7 -9.46 16.42 20.29
C HIS A 7 -10.48 16.41 19.15
N LEU A 8 -11.73 16.84 19.39
CA LEU A 8 -12.76 16.82 18.34
C LEU A 8 -12.44 17.73 17.14
N SER A 9 -11.82 18.90 17.34
CA SER A 9 -11.50 19.81 16.22
C SER A 9 -10.36 19.31 15.34
N ARG A 10 -9.50 18.41 15.84
CA ARG A 10 -8.44 17.76 15.06
C ARG A 10 -8.99 16.61 14.20
N TYR A 11 -9.99 15.89 14.69
CA TYR A 11 -10.61 14.77 13.97
C TYR A 11 -11.49 15.21 12.80
N THR A 12 -12.22 16.33 12.91
CA THR A 12 -13.00 16.88 11.79
C THR A 12 -12.12 17.35 10.63
N ASN A 13 -10.96 17.93 10.92
CA ASN A 13 -10.01 18.35 9.88
C ASN A 13 -9.36 17.17 9.16
N ILE A 14 -9.13 16.05 9.85
CA ILE A 14 -8.54 14.83 9.26
C ILE A 14 -9.57 14.10 8.37
N ILE A 15 -10.83 14.01 8.79
CA ILE A 15 -11.90 13.41 7.97
C ILE A 15 -12.14 14.22 6.70
N GLU A 16 -12.19 15.55 6.79
CA GLU A 16 -12.35 16.42 5.61
C GLU A 16 -11.08 16.46 4.74
N MET A 17 -9.88 16.33 5.31
CA MET A 17 -8.64 16.14 4.53
C MET A 17 -8.59 14.79 3.81
N MET A 18 -9.08 13.72 4.42
CA MET A 18 -9.20 12.42 3.75
C MET A 18 -10.24 12.48 2.65
N ARG A 19 -11.40 13.08 2.92
CA ARG A 19 -12.39 13.39 1.88
C ARG A 19 -11.77 14.15 0.71
N MET A 20 -10.86 15.09 0.99
CA MET A 20 -10.13 15.86 -0.01
C MET A 20 -9.08 15.02 -0.80
N ALA A 21 -8.36 14.13 -0.12
CA ALA A 21 -7.42 13.18 -0.71
C ALA A 21 -8.07 12.15 -1.63
N PHE A 22 -9.36 11.87 -1.41
CA PHE A 22 -10.18 10.99 -2.22
C PHE A 22 -11.15 11.74 -3.16
N THR A 23 -11.36 13.06 -3.04
CA THR A 23 -12.17 13.83 -4.02
C THR A 23 -11.51 13.96 -5.40
N ASP A 24 -10.18 13.87 -5.51
CA ASP A 24 -9.50 13.81 -6.81
C ASP A 24 -9.85 12.52 -7.60
N THR A 25 -10.48 11.54 -6.95
CA THR A 25 -10.99 10.33 -7.58
C THR A 25 -12.46 10.44 -8.00
N GLN A 26 -13.18 11.48 -7.59
CA GLN A 26 -14.60 11.68 -7.93
C GLN A 26 -14.87 11.72 -9.46
N PRO A 27 -14.05 12.40 -10.29
CA PRO A 27 -14.22 12.38 -11.75
C PRO A 27 -13.92 11.01 -12.40
N PHE A 28 -13.25 10.11 -11.68
CA PHE A 28 -12.89 8.76 -12.15
C PHE A 28 -13.99 7.74 -11.83
N TRP A 29 -14.74 7.95 -10.74
CA TRP A 29 -15.81 7.05 -10.32
C TRP A 29 -17.09 7.24 -11.14
N ASP A 30 -17.45 8.47 -11.50
CA ASP A 30 -18.71 8.75 -12.21
C ASP A 30 -18.80 7.98 -13.56
N PRO A 31 -17.76 7.91 -14.41
CA PRO A 31 -17.79 7.14 -15.65
C PRO A 31 -17.81 5.62 -15.43
N LEU A 32 -17.11 5.11 -14.40
CA LEU A 32 -17.08 3.68 -14.06
C LEU A 32 -18.42 3.21 -13.49
N LEU A 33 -19.05 4.03 -12.64
CA LEU A 33 -20.40 3.82 -12.12
C LEU A 33 -21.43 3.86 -13.26
N HIS A 34 -21.26 4.75 -14.24
CA HIS A 34 -22.10 4.81 -15.44
C HIS A 34 -21.94 3.60 -16.36
N LEU A 35 -20.71 3.19 -16.69
CA LEU A 35 -20.41 2.01 -17.51
C LEU A 35 -20.93 0.71 -16.87
N TRP A 36 -20.90 0.64 -15.54
CA TRP A 36 -21.39 -0.51 -14.80
C TRP A 36 -22.93 -0.55 -14.73
N ASN A 37 -23.59 0.59 -14.48
CA ASN A 37 -25.05 0.71 -14.54
C ASN A 37 -25.62 0.38 -15.93
N GLN A 38 -24.85 0.63 -16.99
CA GLN A 38 -25.24 0.29 -18.36
C GLN A 38 -25.13 -1.23 -18.64
N LYS A 39 -24.21 -1.93 -17.96
CA LYS A 39 -23.99 -3.37 -18.11
C LYS A 39 -24.94 -4.21 -17.24
N SER A 40 -25.35 -3.69 -16.07
CA SER A 40 -26.27 -4.35 -15.13
C SER A 40 -27.76 -4.23 -15.51
N GLN A 41 -28.11 -3.41 -16.52
CA GLN A 41 -29.44 -3.42 -17.15
C GLN A 41 -29.58 -4.47 -18.27
N GLY A 42 -28.51 -5.18 -18.65
CA GLY A 42 -28.50 -6.05 -19.83
C GLY A 42 -28.58 -7.56 -19.60
N ASN A 43 -28.51 -8.07 -18.37
CA ASN A 43 -28.51 -9.52 -18.15
C ASN A 43 -29.16 -9.91 -16.82
N ALA A 44 -30.47 -10.15 -16.86
CA ALA A 44 -31.16 -10.97 -15.89
C ALA A 44 -31.51 -12.30 -16.56
N ASN A 45 -30.62 -13.30 -16.46
CA ASN A 45 -31.02 -14.71 -16.28
C ASN A 45 -29.84 -15.69 -16.16
N HIS A 46 -30.05 -16.65 -15.25
CA HIS A 46 -29.41 -17.98 -15.10
C HIS A 46 -28.20 -18.13 -14.16
N GLN A 47 -28.48 -18.76 -13.01
CA GLN A 47 -27.58 -19.64 -12.24
C GLN A 47 -27.36 -20.98 -12.99
N PRO A 48 -26.23 -21.66 -12.76
CA PRO A 48 -26.24 -22.75 -11.78
C PRO A 48 -25.00 -22.82 -10.85
N GLU A 49 -25.22 -23.49 -9.72
CA GLU A 49 -24.24 -23.85 -8.69
C GLU A 49 -23.09 -24.71 -9.23
N HIS A 50 -21.86 -24.41 -8.81
CA HIS A 50 -20.84 -25.43 -8.54
C HIS A 50 -19.85 -24.92 -7.48
N THR A 51 -19.70 -25.72 -6.42
CA THR A 51 -18.80 -25.56 -5.27
C THR A 51 -17.32 -25.64 -5.68
N ALA A 52 -16.56 -24.58 -5.39
CA ALA A 52 -15.09 -24.53 -5.39
C ALA A 52 -14.62 -23.57 -4.26
N PRO A 53 -13.39 -23.71 -3.73
CA PRO A 53 -13.01 -23.18 -2.42
C PRO A 53 -12.92 -21.65 -2.41
N THR A 54 -13.68 -21.02 -1.51
CA THR A 54 -13.70 -19.57 -1.26
C THR A 54 -12.39 -19.06 -0.64
N PRO A 55 -11.74 -18.01 -1.18
CA PRO A 55 -10.65 -17.31 -0.51
C PRO A 55 -11.18 -16.55 0.71
N SER A 56 -10.49 -16.67 1.84
CA SER A 56 -10.90 -16.15 3.14
C SER A 56 -10.72 -14.64 3.27
N LEU A 57 -11.74 -13.89 2.89
CA LEU A 57 -12.11 -12.63 3.54
C LEU A 57 -13.52 -12.81 4.11
N LYS A 58 -13.66 -13.73 5.07
CA LYS A 58 -14.87 -13.78 5.89
C LYS A 58 -14.83 -12.63 6.88
N VAL A 59 -15.75 -11.71 6.69
CA VAL A 59 -16.05 -10.60 7.60
C VAL A 59 -16.21 -11.17 9.02
N ARG A 60 -15.35 -10.77 9.94
CA ARG A 60 -15.47 -11.14 11.35
C ARG A 60 -16.53 -10.26 12.01
N GLN A 61 -17.80 -10.53 11.73
CA GLN A 61 -18.95 -9.96 12.45
C GLN A 61 -19.12 -10.65 13.81
N GLU A 62 -18.13 -10.53 14.68
CA GLU A 62 -18.30 -10.90 16.09
C GLU A 62 -17.96 -9.70 16.98
N LEU A 63 -18.88 -8.74 17.03
CA LEU A 63 -19.14 -7.99 18.25
C LEU A 63 -20.65 -7.75 18.37
N LYS A 64 -21.22 -8.47 19.34
CA LYS A 64 -22.63 -8.54 19.74
C LYS A 64 -23.38 -7.20 19.70
N LYS A 65 -24.58 -7.20 19.08
CA LYS A 65 -25.81 -6.53 19.57
C LYS A 65 -27.07 -7.08 18.86
N PRO A 66 -28.26 -6.96 19.47
CA PRO A 66 -29.33 -7.96 19.38
C PRO A 66 -30.14 -7.89 18.08
N ALA A 67 -30.74 -9.03 17.77
CA ALA A 67 -31.54 -9.31 16.59
C ALA A 67 -32.66 -8.29 16.32
N VAL A 68 -32.69 -7.77 15.10
CA VAL A 68 -33.89 -7.27 14.44
C VAL A 68 -33.93 -7.92 13.06
N GLN A 69 -34.92 -8.78 12.85
CA GLN A 69 -35.27 -9.34 11.55
C GLN A 69 -35.78 -8.24 10.63
N GLY A 70 -35.29 -8.22 9.38
CA GLY A 70 -35.75 -7.31 8.34
C GLY A 70 -35.05 -7.60 7.03
N ASP A 71 -35.65 -8.49 6.26
CA ASP A 71 -35.35 -8.79 4.87
C ASP A 71 -35.51 -7.54 3.99
N THR A 72 -34.44 -7.10 3.31
CA THR A 72 -34.51 -6.38 2.03
C THR A 72 -33.13 -6.45 1.37
N GLY A 73 -33.09 -6.91 0.11
CA GLY A 73 -31.88 -6.99 -0.70
C GLY A 73 -31.11 -5.67 -0.74
N GLN A 74 -29.87 -5.70 -0.27
CA GLN A 74 -28.97 -4.55 -0.32
C GLN A 74 -28.00 -4.67 -1.49
N HIS A 75 -27.95 -3.58 -2.25
CA HIS A 75 -27.28 -3.40 -3.52
C HIS A 75 -25.75 -3.57 -3.47
N PRO A 76 -25.11 -4.05 -4.56
CA PRO A 76 -23.64 -4.13 -4.70
C PRO A 76 -22.89 -2.80 -4.51
N MET A 77 -23.57 -1.65 -4.64
CA MET A 77 -22.98 -0.33 -4.44
C MET A 77 -22.67 -0.02 -2.97
N SER A 78 -23.40 -0.63 -2.03
CA SER A 78 -23.13 -0.48 -0.59
C SER A 78 -21.82 -1.15 -0.20
N ASP A 79 -21.50 -2.27 -0.84
CA ASP A 79 -20.33 -3.09 -0.51
C ASP A 79 -19.02 -2.41 -0.93
N MET A 80 -18.95 -1.81 -2.12
CA MET A 80 -17.74 -1.11 -2.57
C MET A 80 -17.46 0.17 -1.78
N ILE A 81 -18.49 0.97 -1.47
CA ILE A 81 -18.33 2.17 -0.63
C ILE A 81 -17.90 1.79 0.78
N THR A 82 -18.41 0.67 1.31
CA THR A 82 -18.01 0.13 2.61
C THR A 82 -16.55 -0.33 2.60
N VAL A 83 -16.11 -1.01 1.54
CA VAL A 83 -14.72 -1.47 1.40
C VAL A 83 -13.75 -0.30 1.24
N VAL A 84 -14.10 0.73 0.47
CA VAL A 84 -13.28 1.95 0.33
C VAL A 84 -13.22 2.70 1.65
N ARG A 85 -14.35 2.92 2.33
CA ARG A 85 -14.36 3.54 3.66
C ARG A 85 -13.60 2.72 4.70
N GLN A 86 -13.64 1.39 4.60
CA GLN A 86 -12.87 0.51 5.47
C GLN A 86 -11.38 0.64 5.19
N LEU A 87 -10.98 0.69 3.91
CA LEU A 87 -9.59 0.93 3.52
C LEU A 87 -9.13 2.30 3.99
N GLU A 88 -9.91 3.36 3.76
CA GLU A 88 -9.69 4.71 4.29
C GLU A 88 -9.57 4.71 5.83
N ASN A 89 -10.47 4.02 6.53
CA ASN A 89 -10.43 3.90 7.98
C ASN A 89 -9.22 3.13 8.48
N ASP A 90 -8.77 2.08 7.79
CA ASP A 90 -7.61 1.28 8.17
C ASP A 90 -6.29 2.02 7.87
N VAL A 91 -6.25 2.75 6.75
CA VAL A 91 -5.19 3.70 6.32
C VAL A 91 -5.05 4.81 7.35
N ALA A 92 -6.17 5.46 7.72
CA ALA A 92 -6.18 6.47 8.77
C ALA A 92 -5.92 5.89 10.15
N ALA A 93 -6.33 4.66 10.45
CA ALA A 93 -6.12 4.09 11.77
C ALA A 93 -4.62 3.94 12.07
N TYR A 94 -3.83 3.44 11.12
CA TYR A 94 -2.38 3.31 11.30
C TYR A 94 -1.69 4.68 11.43
N VAL A 95 -2.11 5.69 10.67
CA VAL A 95 -1.42 6.99 10.64
C VAL A 95 -1.94 7.97 11.69
N CYS A 96 -3.21 7.89 12.08
CA CYS A 96 -3.83 8.79 13.04
C CYS A 96 -3.79 8.29 14.49
N HIS A 97 -3.50 7.01 14.73
CA HIS A 97 -3.34 6.46 16.08
C HIS A 97 -1.88 6.09 16.33
N ASN A 98 -1.12 7.04 16.88
CA ASN A 98 0.30 6.85 17.21
C ASN A 98 0.54 5.58 18.05
N GLU A 99 -0.31 5.26 19.02
CA GLU A 99 -0.14 4.04 19.83
C GLU A 99 -0.26 2.74 19.02
N LEU A 100 -1.22 2.68 18.08
CA LEU A 100 -1.41 1.52 17.22
C LEU A 100 -0.24 1.41 16.22
N ARG A 101 0.17 2.55 15.66
CA ARG A 101 1.34 2.65 14.78
C ARG A 101 2.59 2.11 15.47
N GLU A 102 2.88 2.60 16.67
CA GLU A 102 4.04 2.18 17.45
C GLU A 102 3.97 0.69 17.80
N ARG A 103 2.78 0.18 18.17
CA ARG A 103 2.62 -1.25 18.47
C ARG A 103 2.90 -2.13 17.25
N VAL A 104 2.33 -1.80 16.10
CA VAL A 104 2.53 -2.55 14.85
C VAL A 104 3.97 -2.43 14.38
N ARG A 105 4.53 -1.21 14.36
CA ARG A 105 5.94 -0.96 14.01
C ARG A 105 6.87 -1.74 14.91
N ASN A 106 6.70 -1.67 16.24
CA ASN A 106 7.59 -2.36 17.19
C ASN A 106 7.49 -3.89 17.06
N PHE A 107 6.30 -4.43 16.80
CA PHE A 107 6.11 -5.85 16.54
C PHE A 107 6.87 -6.31 15.28
N VAL A 108 6.71 -5.58 14.17
CA VAL A 108 7.39 -5.91 12.91
C VAL A 108 8.90 -5.70 13.03
N LEU A 109 9.33 -4.63 13.70
CA LEU A 109 10.74 -4.34 13.94
C LEU A 109 11.40 -5.45 14.77
N ASP A 110 10.80 -5.90 15.86
CA ASP A 110 11.34 -7.01 16.67
C ASP A 110 11.47 -8.30 15.85
N ALA A 111 10.44 -8.66 15.08
CA ALA A 111 10.49 -9.82 14.18
C ALA A 111 11.61 -9.68 13.14
N PHE A 112 11.77 -8.48 12.57
CA PHE A 112 12.82 -8.17 11.62
C PHE A 112 14.21 -8.30 12.24
N LEU A 113 14.45 -7.73 13.42
CA LEU A 113 15.74 -7.78 14.11
C LEU A 113 16.13 -9.21 14.49
N ARG A 114 15.18 -10.04 14.90
CA ARG A 114 15.42 -11.48 15.14
C ARG A 114 15.83 -12.21 13.88
N LEU A 115 15.19 -11.92 12.74
CA LEU A 115 15.56 -12.49 11.45
C LEU A 115 16.96 -12.00 11.00
N ALA A 116 17.24 -10.71 11.17
CA ALA A 116 18.53 -10.13 10.83
C ALA A 116 19.67 -10.63 11.73
N GLY A 117 19.41 -10.95 12.99
CA GLY A 117 20.41 -11.49 13.93
C GLY A 117 20.84 -12.93 13.65
N ARG A 118 20.14 -13.65 12.75
CA ARG A 118 20.45 -15.03 12.40
C ARG A 118 21.65 -15.13 11.46
N ASN A 119 22.61 -15.98 11.78
CA ASN A 119 23.80 -16.21 10.95
C ASN A 119 23.48 -16.99 9.66
N ASP A 120 22.39 -17.76 9.65
CA ASP A 120 21.91 -18.51 8.48
C ASP A 120 21.04 -17.67 7.53
N VAL A 121 20.87 -16.37 7.82
CA VAL A 121 20.14 -15.43 6.98
C VAL A 121 21.13 -14.47 6.33
N GLU A 122 21.42 -14.69 5.05
CA GLU A 122 22.32 -13.84 4.26
C GLU A 122 21.67 -12.52 3.83
N GLY A 123 20.36 -12.52 3.58
CA GLY A 123 19.62 -11.35 3.14
C GLY A 123 18.12 -11.44 3.44
N ILE A 124 17.48 -10.29 3.47
CA ILE A 124 16.06 -10.09 3.74
C ILE A 124 15.48 -9.29 2.58
N ILE A 125 14.37 -9.78 2.04
CA ILE A 125 13.59 -9.09 1.02
C ILE A 125 12.23 -8.80 1.62
N ILE A 126 11.83 -7.53 1.59
CA ILE A 126 10.55 -7.07 2.12
C ILE A 126 9.57 -7.00 0.95
N ASN A 127 8.50 -7.80 1.00
CA ASN A 127 7.37 -7.68 0.09
C ASN A 127 6.17 -7.14 0.86
N SER A 128 5.65 -5.99 0.43
CA SER A 128 4.63 -5.23 1.16
C SER A 128 3.58 -4.68 0.21
N HIS A 129 2.35 -4.55 0.71
CA HIS A 129 1.20 -4.07 -0.06
C HIS A 129 0.36 -3.11 0.74
N SER A 130 -0.22 -2.13 0.06
CA SER A 130 -1.13 -1.16 0.65
C SER A 130 -0.49 -0.52 1.90
N ASN A 131 -1.19 -0.47 3.03
CA ASN A 131 -0.63 0.06 4.29
C ASN A 131 0.64 -0.67 4.78
N GLY A 132 0.85 -1.92 4.39
CA GLY A 132 2.08 -2.63 4.72
C GLY A 132 3.33 -1.94 4.19
N THR A 133 3.22 -1.15 3.10
CA THR A 133 4.35 -0.39 2.56
C THR A 133 4.74 0.78 3.47
N VAL A 134 3.77 1.37 4.18
CA VAL A 134 4.03 2.42 5.19
C VAL A 134 4.72 1.83 6.41
N VAL A 135 4.24 0.67 6.87
CA VAL A 135 4.89 -0.08 7.97
C VAL A 135 6.31 -0.47 7.59
N ALA A 136 6.51 -0.99 6.38
CA ALA A 136 7.83 -1.35 5.85
C ALA A 136 8.79 -0.14 5.82
N LEU A 137 8.31 1.02 5.39
CA LEU A 137 9.12 2.23 5.39
C LEU A 137 9.43 2.70 6.82
N ASP A 138 8.47 2.63 7.75
CA ASP A 138 8.68 2.99 9.16
C ASP A 138 9.77 2.13 9.80
N ILE A 139 9.74 0.80 9.59
CA ILE A 139 10.76 -0.08 10.17
C ILE A 139 12.14 0.16 9.56
N LEU A 140 12.21 0.42 8.24
CA LEU A 140 13.47 0.59 7.52
C LEU A 140 14.27 1.79 8.04
N ARG A 141 13.57 2.86 8.39
CA ARG A 141 14.16 4.09 8.94
C ARG A 141 14.78 3.89 10.33
N ASP A 142 14.24 2.94 11.10
CA ASP A 142 14.68 2.67 12.47
C ASP A 142 15.64 1.47 12.55
N LEU A 143 16.07 0.91 11.41
CA LEU A 143 16.97 -0.25 11.41
C LEU A 143 18.38 0.14 11.90
N PRO A 144 18.95 -0.62 12.86
CA PRO A 144 20.36 -0.49 13.18
C PRO A 144 21.23 -0.96 12.00
N PRO A 145 22.49 -0.48 11.87
CA PRO A 145 23.34 -0.76 10.71
C PRO A 145 23.52 -2.24 10.37
N PHE A 146 23.58 -3.13 11.36
CA PHE A 146 23.74 -4.57 11.12
C PHE A 146 22.51 -5.19 10.43
N ALA A 147 21.31 -4.70 10.73
CA ALA A 147 20.07 -5.19 10.16
C ALA A 147 19.79 -4.53 8.81
N ALA A 148 20.08 -3.23 8.69
CA ALA A 148 19.98 -2.48 7.45
C ALA A 148 20.80 -3.12 6.31
N ARG A 149 22.04 -3.54 6.58
CA ARG A 149 22.89 -4.24 5.60
C ARG A 149 22.33 -5.57 5.09
N LYS A 150 21.40 -6.18 5.81
CA LYS A 150 20.73 -7.41 5.37
C LYS A 150 19.52 -7.14 4.48
N VAL A 151 19.05 -5.90 4.35
CA VAL A 151 17.95 -5.57 3.45
C VAL A 151 18.48 -5.55 2.01
N ARG A 152 18.11 -6.56 1.23
CA ARG A 152 18.53 -6.67 -0.17
C ARG A 152 17.52 -6.09 -1.14
N GLY A 153 16.24 -6.24 -0.83
CA GLY A 153 15.18 -5.76 -1.71
C GLY A 153 13.95 -5.27 -0.98
N LEU A 154 13.28 -4.29 -1.58
CA LEU A 154 11.96 -3.81 -1.19
C LEU A 154 11.03 -3.90 -2.40
N ILE A 155 9.96 -4.67 -2.24
CA ILE A 155 8.88 -4.79 -3.21
C ILE A 155 7.65 -4.15 -2.58
N THR A 156 7.13 -3.13 -3.24
CA THR A 156 5.89 -2.46 -2.84
C THR A 156 4.81 -2.68 -3.90
N ALA A 157 3.57 -2.86 -3.48
CA ALA A 157 2.42 -3.01 -4.37
C ALA A 157 1.23 -2.20 -3.86
N GLY A 158 0.52 -1.51 -4.75
CA GLY A 158 -0.66 -0.73 -4.32
C GLY A 158 -0.34 0.34 -3.28
N SER A 159 0.84 0.95 -3.38
CA SER A 159 1.46 1.70 -2.30
C SER A 159 0.88 3.11 -2.13
N PRO A 160 0.39 3.51 -0.95
CA PRO A 160 -0.05 4.88 -0.66
C PRO A 160 1.11 5.85 -0.37
N LEU A 161 2.37 5.39 -0.41
CA LEU A 161 3.54 6.13 0.11
C LEU A 161 3.67 7.57 -0.44
N ARG A 162 3.44 7.80 -1.73
CA ARG A 162 3.46 9.15 -2.31
C ARG A 162 2.38 10.08 -1.77
N LYS A 163 1.20 9.54 -1.45
CA LYS A 163 0.13 10.33 -0.83
C LYS A 163 0.58 10.77 0.56
N TYR A 164 1.17 9.86 1.32
CA TYR A 164 1.69 10.17 2.65
C TYR A 164 2.79 11.22 2.66
N THR A 165 3.68 11.26 1.67
CA THR A 165 4.70 12.32 1.57
C THR A 165 4.09 13.69 1.29
N ASN A 166 2.92 13.75 0.64
CA ASN A 166 2.24 15.01 0.30
C ASN A 166 1.30 15.51 1.41
N PHE A 167 0.66 14.62 2.16
CA PHE A 167 -0.37 14.98 3.16
C PHE A 167 0.17 15.26 4.56
N PHE A 168 1.37 14.77 4.88
CA PHE A 168 1.97 14.95 6.19
C PHE A 168 3.31 15.68 6.03
N THR A 169 3.72 16.47 7.05
CA THR A 169 5.10 16.97 7.21
C THR A 169 6.16 15.84 7.26
N TRP A 170 5.72 14.59 7.13
CA TRP A 170 6.52 13.41 6.86
C TRP A 170 7.46 13.59 5.65
N GLY A 171 7.09 14.34 4.61
CA GLY A 171 7.92 14.51 3.40
C GLY A 171 9.35 15.03 3.64
N GLU A 172 9.57 15.86 4.68
CA GLU A 172 10.91 16.40 4.98
C GLU A 172 11.79 15.40 5.76
N GLN A 173 11.18 14.52 6.58
CA GLN A 173 11.90 13.57 7.46
C GLN A 173 11.89 12.12 6.95
N MET A 174 10.96 11.74 6.06
CA MET A 174 10.84 10.39 5.49
C MET A 174 11.79 10.12 4.34
N SER A 175 12.46 11.16 3.83
CA SER A 175 13.29 11.02 2.66
C SER A 175 14.46 10.09 2.90
N THR A 176 14.96 9.88 4.12
CA THR A 176 16.19 9.10 4.29
C THR A 176 15.90 7.70 4.82
N ILE A 177 16.19 6.69 4.00
CA ILE A 177 16.19 5.27 4.36
C ILE A 177 17.60 4.67 4.17
N PRO A 178 17.88 3.48 4.73
CA PRO A 178 19.09 2.76 4.39
C PRO A 178 19.15 2.46 2.89
N ARG A 179 20.37 2.29 2.36
CA ARG A 179 20.55 1.90 0.97
C ARG A 179 20.03 0.49 0.72
N ILE A 180 19.05 0.36 -0.17
CA ILE A 180 18.48 -0.91 -0.61
C ILE A 180 19.02 -1.22 -1.99
N GLU A 181 19.47 -2.46 -2.24
CA GLU A 181 20.05 -2.84 -3.54
C GLU A 181 19.02 -2.68 -4.67
N GLN A 182 17.77 -3.07 -4.39
CA GLN A 182 16.68 -3.00 -5.35
C GLN A 182 15.35 -2.62 -4.70
N TRP A 183 14.74 -1.52 -5.14
CA TRP A 183 13.36 -1.19 -4.81
C TRP A 183 12.49 -1.22 -6.06
N VAL A 184 11.53 -2.15 -6.12
CA VAL A 184 10.52 -2.23 -7.19
C VAL A 184 9.14 -1.89 -6.63
N ASN A 185 8.44 -0.96 -7.28
CA ASN A 185 7.08 -0.56 -6.90
C ASN A 185 6.10 -0.95 -8.02
N PHE A 186 5.21 -1.89 -7.73
CA PHE A 186 4.14 -2.28 -8.64
C PHE A 186 2.90 -1.42 -8.40
N LEU A 187 2.35 -0.87 -9.49
CA LEU A 187 1.15 -0.03 -9.45
C LEU A 187 0.20 -0.37 -10.60
N ASP A 188 -1.09 -0.33 -10.32
CA ASP A 188 -2.13 -0.25 -11.35
C ASP A 188 -2.63 1.20 -11.39
N LEU A 189 -2.69 1.82 -12.57
CA LEU A 189 -3.12 3.22 -12.70
C LEU A 189 -4.59 3.45 -12.30
N LYS A 190 -5.39 2.38 -12.24
CA LYS A 190 -6.78 2.39 -11.77
C LYS A 190 -6.89 2.06 -10.28
N ASP A 191 -5.79 1.70 -9.62
CA ASP A 191 -5.75 1.54 -8.17
C ASP A 191 -5.87 2.93 -7.52
N PRO A 192 -6.93 3.17 -6.71
CA PRO A 192 -7.14 4.47 -6.08
C PRO A 192 -6.12 4.77 -4.99
N VAL A 193 -5.29 3.81 -4.58
CA VAL A 193 -4.27 3.97 -3.55
C VAL A 193 -2.89 4.20 -4.18
N ALA A 194 -2.59 3.47 -5.26
CA ALA A 194 -1.26 3.44 -5.85
C ALA A 194 -0.90 4.71 -6.62
N ASP A 195 0.33 5.17 -6.45
CA ASP A 195 0.98 6.19 -7.26
C ASP A 195 2.43 5.76 -7.55
N PRO A 196 3.05 6.27 -8.64
CA PRO A 196 4.47 6.05 -8.88
C PRO A 196 5.31 6.71 -7.78
N LEU A 197 6.40 6.05 -7.39
CA LEU A 197 7.30 6.50 -6.32
C LEU A 197 8.63 7.07 -6.86
N ALA A 198 9.02 6.73 -8.08
CA ALA A 198 10.24 7.20 -8.72
C ALA A 198 10.25 8.71 -9.02
N PRO A 199 9.13 9.36 -9.45
CA PRO A 199 9.13 10.80 -9.67
C PRO A 199 9.47 11.59 -8.39
N ASP A 200 9.84 12.87 -8.52
CA ASP A 200 10.07 13.75 -7.37
C ASP A 200 8.76 14.20 -6.71
N SER A 201 8.83 14.93 -5.59
CA SER A 201 7.63 15.43 -4.87
C SER A 201 6.77 16.41 -5.67
N SER A 202 7.28 16.99 -6.76
CA SER A 202 6.54 17.93 -7.61
C SER A 202 5.57 17.23 -8.57
N TRP A 203 5.83 15.95 -8.91
CA TRP A 203 4.98 15.16 -9.81
C TRP A 203 3.53 15.07 -9.32
N LYS A 204 2.59 15.15 -10.26
CA LYS A 204 1.14 15.03 -10.03
C LYS A 204 0.53 13.90 -10.85
N ARG A 205 -0.54 13.30 -10.33
CA ARG A 205 -1.31 12.27 -11.06
C ARG A 205 -1.78 12.82 -12.41
N ASN A 206 -1.70 11.98 -13.44
CA ASN A 206 -1.98 12.31 -14.85
C ASN A 206 -0.96 13.26 -15.52
N THR A 207 0.17 13.57 -14.87
CA THR A 207 1.29 14.23 -15.55
C THR A 207 2.31 13.20 -16.04
N PRO A 208 2.86 13.33 -17.26
CA PRO A 208 3.91 12.45 -17.73
C PRO A 208 5.14 12.51 -16.81
N THR A 209 5.81 11.38 -16.60
CA THR A 209 7.10 11.34 -15.93
C THR A 209 8.18 11.82 -16.89
N THR A 210 8.55 13.10 -16.84
CA THR A 210 9.59 13.70 -17.69
C THR A 210 10.90 13.92 -16.93
N GLY A 211 12.02 13.44 -17.46
CA GLY A 211 13.36 13.81 -16.98
C GLY A 211 13.82 13.13 -15.67
N HIS A 212 15.09 13.35 -15.32
CA HIS A 212 15.83 12.67 -14.24
C HIS A 212 14.99 12.51 -12.97
N MET A 213 14.66 11.24 -12.67
CA MET A 213 13.93 10.81 -11.49
C MET A 213 14.87 10.90 -10.29
N THR A 214 14.95 12.07 -9.67
CA THR A 214 15.74 12.31 -8.44
C THR A 214 15.15 11.63 -7.21
N GLY A 215 14.11 10.79 -7.38
CA GLY A 215 13.53 9.96 -6.34
C GLY A 215 12.69 10.75 -5.33
N LEU A 216 11.49 10.26 -5.02
CA LEU A 216 10.74 10.73 -3.85
C LEU A 216 11.50 10.46 -2.54
N TYR A 217 12.35 9.43 -2.54
CA TYR A 217 13.13 8.98 -1.42
C TYR A 217 14.62 9.14 -1.70
N LYS A 218 15.38 9.28 -0.63
CA LYS A 218 16.82 9.42 -0.54
C LYS A 218 17.39 8.28 0.30
N THR A 219 18.67 8.03 0.11
CA THR A 219 19.44 7.07 0.88
C THR A 219 20.59 7.76 1.57
N LEU A 220 20.85 7.39 2.82
CA LEU A 220 22.07 7.78 3.53
C LEU A 220 23.07 6.63 3.45
N ASP A 221 24.24 6.92 2.91
CA ASP A 221 25.40 6.03 3.04
C ASP A 221 25.93 6.13 4.49
N PRO A 222 25.87 5.04 5.27
CA PRO A 222 26.30 5.07 6.67
C PRO A 222 27.81 5.22 6.84
N VAL A 223 28.60 4.97 5.79
CA VAL A 223 30.07 5.04 5.80
C VAL A 223 30.55 6.44 5.42
N THR A 224 30.02 6.98 4.32
CA THR A 224 30.43 8.30 3.81
C THR A 224 29.60 9.46 4.37
N GLY A 225 28.42 9.18 4.94
CA GLY A 225 27.45 10.19 5.34
C GLY A 225 26.78 10.90 4.17
N LYS A 226 27.04 10.46 2.93
CA LYS A 226 26.49 11.07 1.72
C LYS A 226 25.01 10.72 1.58
N ILE A 227 24.21 11.73 1.24
CA ILE A 227 22.81 11.55 0.87
C ILE A 227 22.73 11.51 -0.65
N ASP A 228 22.19 10.41 -1.17
CA ASP A 228 21.96 10.19 -2.59
C ASP A 228 20.47 9.91 -2.84
N ASP A 229 20.04 10.02 -4.09
CA ASP A 229 18.68 9.68 -4.49
C ASP A 229 18.48 8.16 -4.45
N MET A 230 17.34 7.71 -3.91
CA MET A 230 16.97 6.30 -3.93
C MET A 230 16.35 5.96 -5.28
N PHE A 231 16.98 5.04 -6.00
CA PHE A 231 16.41 4.53 -7.25
C PHE A 231 15.23 3.60 -6.96
N ILE A 232 14.09 3.88 -7.58
CA ILE A 232 12.87 3.07 -7.47
C ILE A 232 12.41 2.71 -8.88
N ASP A 233 12.23 1.41 -9.13
CA ASP A 233 11.72 0.86 -10.40
C ASP A 233 10.19 0.74 -10.31
N ASP A 234 9.48 1.76 -10.80
CA ASP A 234 8.01 1.73 -10.92
C ASP A 234 7.59 0.83 -12.09
N ARG A 235 6.80 -0.21 -11.78
CA ARG A 235 6.26 -1.18 -12.76
C ARG A 235 4.74 -1.10 -12.81
N GLU A 236 4.23 -0.64 -13.94
CA GLU A 236 2.79 -0.64 -14.20
C GLU A 236 2.26 -2.06 -14.45
N VAL A 237 1.12 -2.38 -13.85
CA VAL A 237 0.36 -3.61 -14.05
C VAL A 237 -1.10 -3.29 -14.35
N ASP A 238 -1.80 -4.23 -14.97
CA ASP A 238 -3.24 -4.16 -15.27
C ASP A 238 -3.95 -5.30 -14.52
N ASN A 239 -4.30 -5.04 -13.27
CA ASN A 239 -5.02 -6.00 -12.42
C ASN A 239 -6.48 -6.15 -12.87
N LEU A 240 -7.07 -5.12 -13.49
CA LEU A 240 -8.43 -5.22 -14.05
C LEU A 240 -8.52 -6.27 -15.15
N LYS A 241 -7.47 -6.43 -15.96
CA LYS A 241 -7.41 -7.44 -17.02
C LYS A 241 -6.94 -8.81 -16.53
N ASN A 242 -6.04 -8.84 -15.55
CA ASN A 242 -5.30 -10.07 -15.19
C ASN A 242 -5.66 -10.67 -13.81
N SER A 243 -6.55 -10.05 -13.04
CA SER A 243 -7.03 -10.56 -11.74
C SER A 243 -8.49 -11.02 -11.83
N CYS A 244 -8.94 -11.82 -10.86
CA CYS A 244 -10.35 -12.18 -10.73
C CYS A 244 -11.21 -10.94 -10.50
N ALA A 245 -12.38 -10.88 -11.15
CA ALA A 245 -13.33 -9.78 -10.95
C ALA A 245 -13.81 -9.74 -9.50
N GLY A 246 -13.87 -8.54 -8.91
CA GLY A 246 -14.28 -8.36 -7.51
C GLY A 246 -14.18 -6.90 -7.05
N GLY A 247 -14.55 -6.66 -5.80
CA GLY A 247 -14.38 -5.34 -5.17
C GLY A 247 -12.90 -4.98 -5.06
N LEU A 248 -12.53 -3.75 -5.46
CA LEU A 248 -11.14 -3.27 -5.53
C LEU A 248 -10.19 -4.15 -6.35
N GLN A 249 -10.65 -4.69 -7.49
CA GLN A 249 -9.84 -5.52 -8.37
C GLN A 249 -8.49 -4.87 -8.76
N ALA A 250 -8.48 -3.56 -9.04
CA ALA A 250 -7.25 -2.82 -9.35
C ALA A 250 -6.21 -2.86 -8.21
N HIS A 251 -6.65 -3.05 -6.96
CA HIS A 251 -5.80 -3.14 -5.77
C HIS A 251 -5.38 -4.59 -5.43
N ASN A 252 -5.87 -5.59 -6.17
CA ASN A 252 -5.57 -7.01 -5.95
C ASN A 252 -4.45 -7.50 -6.88
N TYR A 253 -3.21 -7.40 -6.39
CA TYR A 253 -2.01 -7.77 -7.14
C TYR A 253 -1.72 -9.27 -7.14
N TRP A 254 -2.16 -10.04 -6.14
CA TRP A 254 -1.81 -11.47 -6.02
C TRP A 254 -2.52 -12.37 -7.02
N ASP A 255 -3.65 -11.93 -7.55
CA ASP A 255 -4.35 -12.65 -8.61
C ASP A 255 -3.73 -12.41 -9.99
N ASN A 256 -3.01 -11.29 -10.16
CA ASN A 256 -2.29 -10.98 -11.39
C ASN A 256 -1.02 -11.83 -11.51
N LYS A 257 -1.17 -13.06 -12.01
CA LYS A 257 -0.07 -14.02 -12.10
C LYS A 257 1.03 -13.58 -13.07
N THR A 258 0.66 -12.92 -14.15
CA THR A 258 1.54 -12.62 -15.29
C THR A 258 2.35 -11.35 -15.10
N GLN A 259 1.74 -10.29 -14.56
CA GLN A 259 2.40 -8.98 -14.45
C GLN A 259 2.86 -8.65 -13.02
N PHE A 260 2.37 -9.35 -12.00
CA PHE A 260 2.82 -9.19 -10.62
C PHE A 260 3.56 -10.43 -10.09
N VAL A 261 2.87 -11.57 -9.94
CA VAL A 261 3.45 -12.73 -9.24
C VAL A 261 4.69 -13.29 -9.93
N GLN A 262 4.64 -13.46 -11.26
CA GLN A 262 5.78 -13.97 -12.03
C GLN A 262 6.96 -12.98 -12.01
N PRO A 263 6.80 -11.67 -12.29
CA PRO A 263 7.87 -10.69 -12.13
C PRO A 263 8.47 -10.64 -10.72
N VAL A 264 7.64 -10.71 -9.66
CA VAL A 264 8.12 -10.80 -8.28
C VAL A 264 8.95 -12.06 -8.07
N SER A 265 8.50 -13.22 -8.58
CA SER A 265 9.28 -14.46 -8.51
C SER A 265 10.65 -14.33 -9.20
N THR A 266 10.71 -13.65 -10.35
CA THR A 266 11.97 -13.39 -11.05
C THR A 266 12.90 -12.50 -10.24
N ILE A 267 12.39 -11.37 -9.70
CA ILE A 267 13.17 -10.47 -8.83
C ILE A 267 13.73 -11.23 -7.62
N LEU A 268 12.91 -12.08 -6.98
CA LEU A 268 13.36 -12.89 -5.85
C LEU A 268 14.49 -13.85 -6.24
N LYS A 269 14.40 -14.50 -7.40
CA LYS A 269 15.45 -15.40 -7.90
C LYS A 269 16.75 -14.65 -8.20
N GLU A 270 16.65 -13.48 -8.81
CA GLU A 270 17.80 -12.62 -9.12
C GLU A 270 18.50 -12.19 -7.82
N LEU A 271 17.75 -11.63 -6.87
CA LEU A 271 18.28 -11.20 -5.57
C LEU A 271 18.90 -12.35 -4.79
N VAL A 272 18.37 -13.56 -4.87
CA VAL A 272 18.97 -14.73 -4.21
C VAL A 272 20.24 -15.21 -4.93
N SER A 273 20.31 -15.05 -6.26
CA SER A 273 21.43 -15.56 -7.07
C SER A 273 22.63 -14.61 -7.08
N THR A 274 22.40 -13.31 -6.89
CA THR A 274 23.47 -12.31 -6.79
C THR A 274 24.05 -12.35 -5.37
N PRO A 275 25.38 -12.50 -5.18
CA PRO A 275 25.99 -12.35 -3.86
C PRO A 275 25.68 -10.97 -3.29
N ALA A 276 25.46 -10.86 -1.98
CA ALA A 276 25.28 -9.55 -1.35
C ALA A 276 26.48 -8.65 -1.68
N VAL A 277 26.24 -7.44 -2.15
CA VAL A 277 27.34 -6.51 -2.43
C VAL A 277 27.91 -6.11 -1.07
N SER A 278 29.19 -6.43 -0.82
CA SER A 278 29.90 -5.99 0.38
C SER A 278 29.87 -4.46 0.44
N GLN A 279 28.95 -3.90 1.21
CA GLN A 279 28.94 -2.48 1.55
C GLN A 279 30.12 -2.25 2.50
N HIS A 280 31.25 -1.82 1.94
CA HIS A 280 32.46 -1.43 2.66
C HIS A 280 32.31 -0.04 3.27
#